data_AF-A0A1D7U3M1-F1
#
_entry.id   AF-A0A1D7U3M1-F1
#
_cell.length_a   1.000
_cell.length_b   1.000
_cell.length_c   1.000
_cell.angle_alpha   90.00
_cell.angle_beta   90.00
_cell.angle_gamma   90.00
#
_symmetry.space_group_name_H-M   'P 1'
#
loop_
_entity.id
_entity.type
_entity.pdbx_description
1 polymer ?
#
loop_
_entity_poly.entity_id
_entity_poly.type
_entity_poly.pdbx_seq_one_letter_code
_entity_poly.pdbx_strand_id
1 'polypeptide(L)'
;MTPGLDASRLDSPDAVALLGALAQPTRLEIFRLLMRYSPHGLAAGDIGRLLAVAHNTLSAHLGALEQVGLLASRREGRHIIFAAQAPRADALLAFLSDACCSERPVGCAPVSLSVPARREFVASERPLRVLVVCTGNSARSIMAEAVLNREGLGRIQAYSAGSRPQEMPHPLALGLLDDLGYEVSAMRSKSWDEFFGPAAPELDLVITVCDDAAEETCPAFPGVPMRVHWGLDDPASVAGPQAAKRAAFLQSYRDLAARVTAFVNLPFEEMPLRELEPVLTAIGRMDGATDKSLEQAA
;
A
#
# COMPACT_ATOMS: atom_id res chain seq x y z
N MET A 1 9.50 31.98 13.97
CA MET A 1 10.01 30.61 14.13
C MET A 1 8.94 29.66 13.61
N THR A 2 8.97 29.40 12.31
CA THR A 2 8.17 28.35 11.68
C THR A 2 8.94 27.04 11.86
N PRO A 3 8.31 25.94 12.32
CA PRO A 3 9.00 24.67 12.44
C PRO A 3 9.46 24.26 11.04
N GLY A 4 10.73 23.86 10.93
CA GLY A 4 11.26 23.30 9.70
C GLY A 4 10.53 22.01 9.39
N LEU A 5 9.57 22.07 8.46
CA LEU A 5 9.11 20.91 7.72
C LEU A 5 10.35 20.30 7.08
N ASP A 6 10.66 19.06 7.46
CA ASP A 6 11.70 18.26 6.83
C ASP A 6 11.32 18.11 5.35
N ALA A 7 11.90 18.98 4.51
CA ALA A 7 11.51 19.13 3.11
C ALA A 7 11.81 17.88 2.26
N SER A 8 12.46 16.87 2.85
CA SER A 8 12.97 15.69 2.16
C SER A 8 12.07 14.45 2.25
N ARG A 9 11.12 14.40 3.18
CA ARG A 9 10.24 13.22 3.38
C ARG A 9 8.77 13.61 3.20
N LEU A 10 8.06 12.84 2.38
CA LEU A 10 6.63 12.99 2.12
C LEU A 10 5.86 11.78 2.63
N ASP A 11 4.67 12.02 3.18
CA ASP A 11 3.67 11.00 3.49
C ASP A 11 2.49 11.07 2.49
N SER A 12 1.56 10.11 2.58
CA SER A 12 0.41 10.04 1.66
C SER A 12 -0.47 11.30 1.68
N PRO A 13 -0.84 11.89 2.85
CA PRO A 13 -1.57 13.16 2.90
C PRO A 13 -0.84 14.33 2.21
N ASP A 14 0.46 14.48 2.43
CA ASP A 14 1.27 15.52 1.80
C ASP A 14 1.33 15.34 0.28
N ALA A 15 1.50 14.10 -0.20
CA ALA A 15 1.52 13.78 -1.62
C ALA A 15 0.16 14.12 -2.28
N VAL A 16 -0.96 13.80 -1.64
CA VAL A 16 -2.30 14.16 -2.10
C VAL A 16 -2.49 15.67 -2.14
N ALA A 17 -2.02 16.40 -1.13
CA ALA A 17 -2.10 17.86 -1.09
C ALA A 17 -1.29 18.50 -2.24
N LEU A 18 -0.08 18.01 -2.50
CA LEU A 18 0.79 18.45 -3.60
C LEU A 18 0.16 18.19 -4.97
N LEU A 19 -0.32 16.96 -5.20
CA LEU A 19 -1.01 16.60 -6.44
C LEU A 19 -2.29 17.42 -6.62
N GLY A 20 -3.06 17.61 -5.55
CA GLY A 20 -4.25 18.45 -5.53
C GLY A 20 -3.94 19.92 -5.83
N ALA A 21 -2.79 20.44 -5.40
CA ALA A 21 -2.32 21.77 -5.74
C ALA A 21 -1.94 21.86 -7.24
N LEU A 22 -1.26 20.85 -7.78
CA LEU A 22 -0.85 20.82 -9.19
C LEU A 22 -1.98 20.44 -10.16
N ALA A 23 -3.06 19.79 -9.70
CA ALA A 23 -4.21 19.36 -10.50
C ALA A 23 -5.10 20.52 -11.00
N GLN A 24 -4.64 21.77 -10.88
CA GLN A 24 -5.31 22.93 -11.47
C GLN A 24 -4.38 23.56 -12.54
N PRO A 25 -4.89 23.85 -13.76
CA PRO A 25 -4.05 24.22 -14.90
C PRO A 25 -3.14 25.43 -14.65
N THR A 26 -3.70 26.50 -14.08
CA THR A 26 -2.96 27.74 -13.79
C THR A 26 -1.86 27.53 -12.76
N ARG A 27 -2.11 26.75 -11.71
CA ARG A 27 -1.12 26.43 -10.66
C ARG A 27 0.04 25.62 -11.24
N LEU A 28 -0.25 24.64 -12.12
CA LEU A 28 0.79 23.90 -12.82
C LEU A 28 1.63 24.83 -13.72
N GLU A 29 1.00 25.74 -14.46
CA GLU A 29 1.72 26.71 -15.29
C GLU A 29 2.56 27.69 -14.49
N ILE A 30 2.04 28.21 -13.37
CA ILE A 30 2.79 29.05 -12.42
C ILE A 30 4.04 28.31 -11.93
N PHE A 31 3.87 27.06 -11.47
CA PHE A 31 4.99 26.26 -10.98
C PHE A 31 6.02 26.00 -12.09
N ARG A 32 5.58 25.60 -13.29
CA ARG A 32 6.47 25.38 -14.45
C ARG A 32 7.18 26.65 -14.89
N LEU A 33 6.52 27.80 -14.83
CA LEU A 33 7.14 29.09 -15.11
C LEU A 33 8.23 29.37 -14.08
N LEU A 34 7.90 29.32 -12.80
CA LEU A 34 8.83 29.66 -11.72
C LEU A 34 10.02 28.70 -11.63
N MET A 35 9.85 27.42 -12.00
CA MET A 35 10.97 26.47 -12.14
C MET A 35 12.00 26.93 -13.19
N ARG A 36 11.58 27.60 -14.28
CA ARG A 36 12.51 28.16 -15.28
C ARG A 36 13.31 29.35 -14.76
N TYR A 37 12.82 30.02 -13.72
CA TYR A 37 13.48 31.15 -13.05
C TYR A 37 14.10 30.76 -11.72
N SER A 38 14.17 29.46 -11.39
CA SER A 38 14.81 28.99 -10.17
C SER A 38 16.32 29.28 -10.20
N PRO A 39 16.94 29.69 -9.08
CA PRO A 39 16.37 29.90 -7.74
C PRO A 39 15.81 31.31 -7.49
N HIS A 40 15.87 32.21 -8.49
CA HIS A 40 15.64 33.64 -8.30
C HIS A 40 14.16 34.03 -8.19
N GLY A 41 13.27 33.36 -8.92
CA GLY A 41 11.83 33.62 -8.89
C GLY A 41 11.38 34.88 -9.63
N LEU A 42 10.09 35.22 -9.53
CA LEU A 42 9.45 36.36 -10.19
C LEU A 42 8.49 37.10 -9.26
N ALA A 43 8.27 38.39 -9.50
CA ALA A 43 7.25 39.14 -8.76
C ALA A 43 5.84 38.68 -9.16
N ALA A 44 4.88 38.73 -8.23
CA ALA A 44 3.48 38.36 -8.51
C ALA A 44 2.91 39.08 -9.75
N GLY A 45 3.19 40.39 -9.88
CA GLY A 45 2.74 41.15 -11.05
C GLY A 45 3.35 40.67 -12.37
N ASP A 46 4.57 40.13 -12.35
CA ASP A 46 5.24 39.62 -13.55
C ASP A 46 4.69 38.25 -13.93
N ILE A 47 4.43 37.39 -12.95
CA ILE A 47 3.78 36.09 -13.14
C ILE A 47 2.39 36.28 -13.77
N GLY A 48 1.59 37.21 -13.25
CA GLY A 48 0.26 37.51 -13.78
C GLY A 48 0.29 38.02 -15.21
N ARG A 49 1.28 38.85 -15.57
CA ARG A 49 1.47 39.32 -16.95
C ARG A 49 1.89 38.20 -17.89
N LEU A 50 2.84 37.35 -17.48
CA LEU A 50 3.37 36.26 -18.31
C LEU A 50 2.35 35.15 -18.57
N LEU A 51 1.42 34.92 -17.63
CA LEU A 51 0.39 33.88 -17.73
C LEU A 51 -1.01 34.42 -18.07
N ALA A 52 -1.15 35.74 -18.28
CA ALA A 52 -2.42 36.41 -18.54
C ALA A 52 -3.52 36.12 -17.48
N VAL A 53 -3.14 36.09 -16.19
CA VAL A 53 -4.05 35.81 -15.06
C VAL A 53 -4.37 37.08 -14.29
N ALA A 54 -5.64 37.28 -13.94
CA ALA A 54 -6.07 38.40 -13.11
C ALA A 54 -5.45 38.36 -11.70
N HIS A 55 -5.12 39.52 -11.13
CA HIS A 55 -4.38 39.64 -9.86
C HIS A 55 -5.09 38.98 -8.67
N ASN A 56 -6.42 39.09 -8.58
CA ASN A 56 -7.23 38.47 -7.52
C ASN A 56 -7.17 36.94 -7.56
N THR A 57 -7.21 36.36 -8.75
CA THR A 57 -7.11 34.91 -8.97
C THR A 57 -5.67 34.42 -8.75
N LEU A 58 -4.67 35.21 -9.14
CA LEU A 58 -3.27 34.84 -9.01
C LEU A 58 -2.84 34.70 -7.55
N SER A 59 -3.23 35.62 -6.66
CA SER A 59 -2.88 35.53 -5.23
C SER A 59 -3.39 34.25 -4.58
N ALA A 60 -4.59 33.79 -4.95
CA ALA A 60 -5.14 32.53 -4.46
C ALA A 60 -4.33 31.31 -4.95
N HIS A 61 -3.90 31.31 -6.21
CA HIS A 61 -3.06 30.25 -6.76
C HIS A 61 -1.66 30.22 -6.13
N LEU A 62 -1.04 31.39 -5.94
CA LEU A 62 0.27 31.51 -5.30
C LEU A 62 0.22 31.06 -3.84
N GLY A 63 -0.81 31.47 -3.09
CA GLY A 63 -1.00 31.06 -1.71
C GLY A 63 -1.22 29.55 -1.56
N ALA A 64 -2.02 28.94 -2.45
CA ALA A 64 -2.24 27.49 -2.43
C ALA A 64 -0.96 26.69 -2.74
N LEU A 65 -0.10 27.18 -3.64
CA LEU A 65 1.17 26.55 -3.95
C LEU A 65 2.22 26.75 -2.85
N GLU A 66 2.21 27.90 -2.18
CA GLU A 66 3.08 28.18 -1.04
C GLU A 66 2.69 27.35 0.19
N GLN A 67 1.39 27.15 0.45
CA GLN A 67 0.90 26.32 1.55
C GLN A 67 1.40 24.87 1.50
N VAL A 68 1.53 24.30 0.30
CA VAL A 68 2.07 22.94 0.12
C VAL A 68 3.60 22.91 -0.04
N GLY A 69 4.26 24.07 0.05
CA GLY A 69 5.71 24.19 -0.02
C GLY A 69 6.32 24.07 -1.42
N LEU A 70 5.51 24.15 -2.48
CA LEU A 70 6.03 24.16 -3.87
C LEU A 70 6.63 25.51 -4.25
N LEU A 71 6.19 26.58 -3.59
CA LEU A 71 6.74 27.92 -3.74
C LEU A 71 7.23 28.45 -2.39
N ALA A 72 8.18 29.38 -2.44
CA ALA A 72 8.52 30.25 -1.32
C ALA A 72 8.43 31.71 -1.76
N SER A 73 7.92 32.56 -0.88
CA SER A 73 7.92 34.01 -1.10
C SER A 73 9.01 34.71 -0.30
N ARG A 74 9.56 35.79 -0.88
CA ARG A 74 10.39 36.76 -0.18
C ARG A 74 9.96 38.17 -0.54
N ARG A 75 10.14 39.11 0.39
CA ARG A 75 9.81 40.52 0.16
C ARG A 75 11.04 41.29 -0.29
N GLU A 76 10.95 41.95 -1.43
CA GLU A 76 12.00 42.76 -2.01
C GLU A 76 11.47 44.17 -2.27
N GLY A 77 11.66 45.04 -1.27
CA GLY A 77 11.09 46.39 -1.25
C GLY A 77 9.55 46.37 -1.30
N ARG A 78 8.99 46.87 -2.41
CA ARG A 78 7.53 46.95 -2.66
C ARG A 78 6.95 45.71 -3.33
N HIS A 79 7.80 44.78 -3.78
CA HIS A 79 7.36 43.59 -4.50
C HIS A 79 7.55 42.33 -3.64
N ILE A 80 6.68 41.34 -3.83
CA ILE A 80 6.85 39.99 -3.29
C ILE A 80 7.29 39.10 -4.44
N ILE A 81 8.46 38.49 -4.28
CA ILE A 81 9.05 37.57 -5.25
C ILE A 81 8.72 36.15 -4.83
N PHE A 82 8.15 35.38 -5.75
CA PHE A 82 7.85 33.97 -5.57
C PHE A 82 8.88 33.14 -6.34
N ALA A 83 9.48 32.15 -5.69
CA ALA A 83 10.42 31.21 -6.28
C ALA A 83 9.91 29.77 -6.11
N ALA A 84 10.19 28.91 -7.09
CA ALA A 84 9.84 27.49 -7.00
C ALA A 84 10.84 26.72 -6.13
N GLN A 85 10.33 25.80 -5.33
CA GLN A 85 11.12 24.94 -4.43
C GLN A 85 11.29 23.57 -5.07
N ALA A 86 12.44 23.36 -5.73
CA ALA A 86 12.79 22.08 -6.34
C ALA A 86 12.76 20.89 -5.35
N PRO A 87 13.27 21.01 -4.09
CA PRO A 87 13.31 19.86 -3.17
C PRO A 87 11.95 19.23 -2.90
N ARG A 88 10.88 20.02 -2.85
CA ARG A 88 9.53 19.50 -2.59
C ARG A 88 8.96 18.73 -3.78
N ALA A 89 9.27 19.19 -5.01
CA ALA A 89 8.90 18.47 -6.22
C ALA A 89 9.76 17.21 -6.42
N ASP A 90 11.05 17.27 -6.09
CA ASP A 90 11.96 16.12 -6.11
C ASP A 90 11.52 15.06 -5.10
N ALA A 91 11.10 15.46 -3.90
CA ALA A 91 10.51 14.56 -2.92
C ALA A 91 9.24 13.88 -3.46
N LEU A 92 8.37 14.61 -4.18
CA LEU A 92 7.16 14.02 -4.78
C LEU A 92 7.53 13.01 -5.87
N LEU A 93 8.50 13.34 -6.72
CA LEU A 93 9.01 12.40 -7.72
C LEU A 93 9.63 11.16 -7.06
N ALA A 94 10.38 11.32 -5.97
CA ALA A 94 10.94 10.22 -5.20
C ALA A 94 9.84 9.35 -4.58
N PHE A 95 8.83 9.96 -3.95
CA PHE A 95 7.68 9.26 -3.38
C PHE A 95 6.93 8.41 -4.43
N LEU A 96 6.69 8.99 -5.63
CA LEU A 96 6.06 8.26 -6.73
C LEU A 96 6.97 7.19 -7.34
N SER A 97 8.28 7.44 -7.37
CA SER A 97 9.26 6.50 -7.92
C SER A 97 9.52 5.33 -6.97
N ASP A 98 9.43 5.53 -5.66
CA ASP A 98 9.53 4.47 -4.66
C ASP A 98 8.46 3.41 -4.89
N ALA A 99 7.21 3.83 -5.13
CA ALA A 99 6.14 2.91 -5.54
C ALA A 99 6.46 2.14 -6.84
N CYS A 100 7.14 2.77 -7.80
CA CYS A 100 7.53 2.12 -9.06
C CYS A 100 8.72 1.15 -8.91
N CYS A 101 9.70 1.47 -8.08
CA CYS A 101 10.98 0.76 -7.98
C CYS A 101 10.99 -0.29 -6.87
N SER A 102 10.34 -0.04 -5.74
CA SER A 102 10.27 -0.97 -4.61
C SER A 102 9.37 -2.17 -4.91
N GLU A 103 8.43 -2.02 -5.85
CA GLU A 103 7.54 -3.10 -6.31
C GLU A 103 8.08 -3.87 -7.54
N ARG A 104 9.23 -3.49 -8.10
CA ARG A 104 9.89 -4.17 -9.23
C ARG A 104 11.41 -4.23 -9.07
N PRO A 105 11.99 -5.37 -8.64
CA PRO A 105 13.44 -5.52 -8.52
C PRO A 105 14.19 -5.62 -9.87
N VAL A 106 13.48 -5.60 -11.00
CA VAL A 106 14.07 -5.70 -12.35
C VAL A 106 13.99 -4.34 -13.04
N GLY A 107 15.15 -3.66 -13.09
CA GLY A 107 15.55 -2.52 -13.92
C GLY A 107 14.46 -1.63 -14.55
N CYS A 108 14.54 -0.33 -14.27
CA CYS A 108 13.84 0.76 -14.96
C CYS A 108 14.24 0.91 -16.46
N ALA A 109 14.20 -0.17 -17.24
CA ALA A 109 14.15 -0.07 -18.68
C ALA A 109 12.75 0.44 -19.08
N PRO A 110 12.65 1.31 -20.09
CA PRO A 110 11.36 1.74 -20.61
C PRO A 110 10.67 0.53 -21.27
N VAL A 111 9.84 -0.18 -20.51
CA VAL A 111 8.90 -1.14 -21.07
C VAL A 111 7.95 -0.33 -21.94
N SER A 112 7.92 -0.64 -23.24
CA SER A 112 6.87 -0.14 -24.13
C SER A 112 5.55 -0.70 -23.62
N LEU A 113 4.83 0.09 -22.82
CA LEU A 113 3.56 -0.30 -22.23
C LEU A 113 2.48 -0.22 -23.33
N SER A 114 2.23 -1.31 -24.03
CA SER A 114 0.93 -1.55 -24.64
C SER A 114 -0.08 -1.85 -23.51
N VAL A 115 -0.74 -0.81 -23.02
CA VAL A 115 -1.81 -0.87 -22.00
C VAL A 115 -3.16 -1.11 -22.70
N PRO A 116 -4.12 -1.87 -22.14
CA PRO A 116 -4.07 -2.82 -21.02
C PRO A 116 -4.10 -4.30 -21.49
N ALA A 117 -3.26 -5.16 -20.89
CA ALA A 117 -3.31 -6.61 -21.08
C ALA A 117 -3.93 -7.30 -19.86
N ARG A 118 -4.81 -8.28 -20.09
CA ARG A 118 -5.35 -9.13 -19.02
C ARG A 118 -4.26 -10.11 -18.58
N ARG A 119 -4.03 -10.27 -17.28
CA ARG A 119 -3.24 -11.40 -16.76
C ARG A 119 -3.99 -12.69 -17.06
N GLU A 120 -3.38 -13.58 -17.83
CA GLU A 120 -3.95 -14.90 -18.13
C GLU A 120 -3.89 -15.79 -16.88
N PHE A 121 -4.88 -16.66 -16.74
CA PHE A 121 -4.80 -17.74 -15.76
C PHE A 121 -3.71 -18.72 -16.21
N VAL A 122 -2.71 -18.92 -15.37
CA VAL A 122 -1.61 -19.85 -15.65
C VAL A 122 -1.74 -20.99 -14.65
N ALA A 123 -2.19 -22.16 -15.12
CA ALA A 123 -2.12 -23.37 -14.32
C ALA A 123 -0.64 -23.71 -14.11
N SER A 124 -0.10 -23.37 -12.93
CA SER A 124 1.26 -23.73 -12.58
C SER A 124 1.31 -25.19 -12.14
N GLU A 125 2.27 -25.97 -12.65
CA GLU A 125 2.55 -27.32 -12.14
C GLU A 125 3.09 -27.31 -10.72
N ARG A 126 3.64 -26.17 -10.27
CA ARG A 126 4.19 -25.98 -8.93
C ARG A 126 3.80 -24.59 -8.41
N PRO A 127 2.53 -24.38 -8.04
CA PRO A 127 2.09 -23.09 -7.51
C PRO A 127 2.80 -22.79 -6.20
N LEU A 128 3.01 -21.51 -5.92
CA LEU A 128 3.53 -21.06 -4.64
C LEU A 128 2.48 -21.35 -3.55
N ARG A 129 2.80 -22.22 -2.61
CA ARG A 129 1.88 -22.67 -1.56
C ARG A 129 2.02 -21.78 -0.33
N VAL A 130 0.98 -20.98 -0.08
CA VAL A 130 0.96 -19.96 0.97
C VAL A 130 -0.01 -20.35 2.07
N LEU A 131 0.43 -20.32 3.33
CA LEU A 131 -0.44 -20.50 4.49
C LEU A 131 -0.62 -19.17 5.23
N VAL A 132 -1.85 -18.69 5.33
CA VAL A 132 -2.18 -17.49 6.12
C VAL A 132 -2.69 -17.89 7.50
N VAL A 133 -1.98 -17.45 8.54
CA VAL A 133 -2.28 -17.80 9.93
C VAL A 133 -2.82 -16.59 10.68
N CYS A 134 -3.93 -16.78 11.40
CA CYS A 134 -4.35 -15.86 12.45
C CYS A 134 -4.71 -16.65 13.72
N THR A 135 -5.20 -15.98 14.77
CA THR A 135 -5.59 -16.69 16.00
C THR A 135 -6.82 -17.58 15.75
N GLY A 136 -7.91 -16.99 15.27
CA GLY A 136 -9.22 -17.67 15.20
C GLY A 136 -9.60 -18.35 13.89
N ASN A 137 -8.82 -18.16 12.81
CA ASN A 137 -9.21 -18.53 11.44
C ASN A 137 -10.67 -18.21 11.07
N SER A 138 -11.10 -17.00 11.42
CA SER A 138 -12.52 -16.62 11.33
C SER A 138 -12.77 -15.44 10.37
N ALA A 139 -11.90 -14.43 10.36
CA ALA A 139 -12.06 -13.24 9.52
C ALA A 139 -10.86 -12.96 8.61
N ARG A 140 -9.78 -12.36 9.15
CA ARG A 140 -8.61 -11.89 8.40
C ARG A 140 -7.97 -12.96 7.51
N SER A 141 -7.65 -14.13 8.06
CA SER A 141 -7.00 -15.19 7.28
C SER A 141 -7.92 -15.83 6.23
N ILE A 142 -9.23 -15.87 6.48
CA ILE A 142 -10.24 -16.33 5.49
C ILE A 142 -10.32 -15.36 4.32
N MET A 143 -10.40 -14.05 4.59
CA MET A 143 -10.37 -13.02 3.55
C MET A 143 -9.06 -13.07 2.76
N ALA A 144 -7.92 -13.23 3.44
CA ALA A 144 -6.62 -13.32 2.79
C ALA A 144 -6.49 -14.56 1.88
N GLU A 145 -6.94 -15.74 2.32
CA GLU A 145 -6.99 -16.96 1.48
C GLU A 145 -7.82 -16.73 0.21
N ALA A 146 -9.00 -16.10 0.35
CA ALA A 146 -9.88 -15.81 -0.77
C ALA A 146 -9.21 -14.89 -1.81
N VAL A 147 -8.60 -13.80 -1.34
CA VAL A 147 -7.96 -12.80 -2.21
C VAL A 147 -6.72 -13.38 -2.88
N LEU A 148 -5.86 -14.10 -2.14
CA LEU A 148 -4.66 -14.74 -2.69
C LEU A 148 -4.98 -15.74 -3.79
N ASN A 149 -5.97 -16.61 -3.59
CA ASN A 149 -6.35 -17.60 -4.60
C ASN A 149 -6.94 -16.95 -5.86
N ARG A 150 -7.72 -15.86 -5.70
CA ARG A 150 -8.27 -15.11 -6.84
C ARG A 150 -7.18 -14.37 -7.62
N GLU A 151 -6.37 -13.57 -6.93
CA GLU A 151 -5.36 -12.71 -7.57
C GLU A 151 -4.13 -13.49 -8.02
N GLY A 152 -3.85 -14.63 -7.40
CA GLY A 152 -2.78 -15.54 -7.78
C GLY A 152 -2.99 -16.22 -9.13
N LEU A 153 -4.23 -16.31 -9.63
CA LEU A 153 -4.57 -16.82 -10.97
C LEU A 153 -3.87 -18.16 -11.33
N GLY A 154 -3.81 -19.09 -10.38
CA GLY A 154 -3.18 -20.41 -10.54
C GLY A 154 -1.68 -20.46 -10.26
N ARG A 155 -1.01 -19.31 -10.09
CA ARG A 155 0.40 -19.20 -9.67
C ARG A 155 0.58 -19.39 -8.16
N ILE A 156 -0.47 -19.09 -7.39
CA ILE A 156 -0.50 -19.21 -5.93
C ILE A 156 -1.63 -20.16 -5.56
N GLN A 157 -1.34 -21.05 -4.60
CA GLN A 157 -2.33 -21.85 -3.91
C GLN A 157 -2.29 -21.46 -2.43
N ALA A 158 -3.30 -20.72 -1.99
CA ALA A 158 -3.37 -20.23 -0.63
C ALA A 158 -4.29 -21.09 0.24
N TYR A 159 -3.90 -21.22 1.49
CA TYR A 159 -4.64 -21.86 2.57
C TYR A 159 -4.69 -20.90 3.76
N SER A 160 -5.67 -21.06 4.64
CA SER A 160 -5.68 -20.38 5.94
C SER A 160 -5.81 -21.32 7.12
N ALA A 161 -5.31 -20.90 8.28
CA ALA A 161 -5.44 -21.67 9.51
C ALA A 161 -5.43 -20.76 10.75
N GLY A 162 -5.77 -21.38 11.88
CA GLY A 162 -5.87 -20.76 13.19
C GLY A 162 -5.01 -21.49 14.20
N SER A 163 -4.37 -20.76 15.12
CA SER A 163 -3.75 -21.41 16.28
C SER A 163 -4.79 -21.84 17.32
N ARG A 164 -5.91 -21.10 17.41
CA ARG A 164 -7.09 -21.41 18.22
C ARG A 164 -8.34 -21.18 17.35
N PRO A 165 -8.58 -22.04 16.35
CA PRO A 165 -9.63 -21.83 15.37
C PRO A 165 -11.02 -21.76 16.04
N GLN A 166 -11.84 -20.86 15.54
CA GLN A 166 -13.27 -20.82 15.87
C GLN A 166 -14.00 -22.00 15.20
N GLU A 167 -15.24 -22.25 15.60
CA GLU A 167 -16.04 -23.32 14.99
C GLU A 167 -16.38 -23.04 13.52
N MET A 168 -16.55 -21.77 13.16
CA MET A 168 -16.88 -21.36 11.80
C MET A 168 -16.34 -19.97 11.44
N PRO A 169 -16.16 -19.69 10.13
CA PRO A 169 -15.79 -18.37 9.67
C PRO A 169 -16.83 -17.31 10.07
N HIS A 170 -16.36 -16.10 10.29
CA HIS A 170 -17.20 -14.99 10.74
C HIS A 170 -18.22 -14.62 9.65
N PRO A 171 -19.53 -14.52 9.98
CA PRO A 171 -20.57 -14.27 8.96
C PRO A 171 -20.38 -12.99 8.15
N LEU A 172 -19.85 -11.91 8.76
CA LEU A 172 -19.53 -10.68 8.02
C LEU A 172 -18.35 -10.82 7.04
N ALA A 173 -17.39 -11.72 7.31
CA ALA A 173 -16.31 -12.00 6.34
C ALA A 173 -16.86 -12.78 5.15
N LEU A 174 -17.62 -13.85 5.41
CA LEU A 174 -18.25 -14.65 4.36
C LEU A 174 -19.22 -13.80 3.51
N GLY A 175 -20.08 -13.01 4.16
CA GLY A 175 -21.02 -12.14 3.46
C GLY A 175 -20.33 -11.07 2.61
N LEU A 176 -19.24 -10.46 3.11
CA LEU A 176 -18.45 -9.51 2.33
C LEU A 176 -17.79 -10.18 1.12
N LEU A 177 -17.23 -11.38 1.29
CA LEU A 177 -16.63 -12.15 0.20
C LEU A 177 -17.67 -12.55 -0.85
N ASP A 178 -18.84 -13.03 -0.41
CA ASP A 178 -19.95 -13.38 -1.31
C ASP A 178 -20.46 -12.15 -2.09
N ASP A 179 -20.66 -11.01 -1.43
CA ASP A 179 -21.04 -9.74 -2.07
C ASP A 179 -20.02 -9.27 -3.13
N LEU A 180 -18.74 -9.63 -2.95
CA LEU A 180 -17.63 -9.35 -3.88
C LEU A 180 -17.39 -10.51 -4.88
N GLY A 181 -18.30 -11.49 -4.91
CA GLY A 181 -18.36 -12.60 -5.86
C GLY A 181 -17.35 -13.71 -5.62
N TYR A 182 -16.74 -13.82 -4.43
CA TYR A 182 -15.83 -14.92 -4.09
C TYR A 182 -16.59 -16.22 -3.86
N GLU A 183 -15.96 -17.35 -4.20
CA GLU A 183 -16.46 -18.66 -3.81
C GLU A 183 -16.17 -18.83 -2.31
N VAL A 184 -17.21 -19.09 -1.51
CA VAL A 184 -17.12 -19.17 -0.04
C VAL A 184 -17.58 -20.52 0.52
N SER A 185 -18.16 -21.40 -0.29
CA SER A 185 -18.75 -22.66 0.19
C SER A 185 -17.71 -23.65 0.69
N ALA A 186 -16.48 -23.60 0.16
CA ALA A 186 -15.37 -24.44 0.61
C ALA A 186 -14.64 -23.87 1.84
N MET A 187 -14.96 -22.66 2.29
CA MET A 187 -14.25 -21.99 3.39
C MET A 187 -14.68 -22.52 4.75
N ARG A 188 -13.71 -22.85 5.60
CA ARG A 188 -13.94 -23.32 6.97
C ARG A 188 -12.82 -22.86 7.90
N SER A 189 -13.15 -22.74 9.18
CA SER A 189 -12.17 -22.56 10.24
C SER A 189 -11.46 -23.88 10.54
N LYS A 190 -10.13 -23.86 10.63
CA LYS A 190 -9.28 -25.04 10.80
C LYS A 190 -8.02 -24.75 11.60
N SER A 191 -7.55 -25.76 12.34
CA SER A 191 -6.29 -25.64 13.09
C SER A 191 -5.11 -25.68 12.12
N TRP A 192 -4.05 -24.96 12.44
CA TRP A 192 -2.77 -25.12 11.75
C TRP A 192 -2.19 -26.54 11.89
N ASP A 193 -2.71 -27.35 12.82
CA ASP A 193 -2.22 -28.71 13.07
C ASP A 193 -2.45 -29.63 11.87
N GLU A 194 -3.46 -29.32 11.06
CA GLU A 194 -3.75 -30.01 9.81
C GLU A 194 -2.59 -29.90 8.80
N PHE A 195 -1.68 -28.95 8.98
CA PHE A 195 -0.55 -28.68 8.10
C PHE A 195 0.78 -29.29 8.59
N PHE A 196 0.78 -30.09 9.67
CA PHE A 196 1.98 -30.82 10.14
C PHE A 196 2.00 -32.30 9.74
N GLY A 197 0.87 -32.85 9.28
CA GLY A 197 0.75 -34.27 8.96
C GLY A 197 1.50 -34.70 7.69
N PRO A 198 1.73 -36.00 7.48
CA PRO A 198 2.37 -36.52 6.24
C PRO A 198 1.52 -36.29 4.97
N ALA A 199 0.24 -35.97 5.12
CA ALA A 199 -0.65 -35.59 4.04
C ALA A 199 -0.77 -34.05 3.87
N ALA A 200 -0.08 -33.27 4.72
CA ALA A 200 -0.10 -31.82 4.62
C ALA A 200 0.56 -31.35 3.31
N PRO A 201 0.05 -30.29 2.69
CA PRO A 201 0.73 -29.68 1.56
C PRO A 201 2.10 -29.14 2.01
N GLU A 202 3.12 -29.29 1.16
CA GLU A 202 4.38 -28.57 1.37
C GLU A 202 4.10 -27.06 1.25
N LEU A 203 4.55 -26.29 2.23
CA LEU A 203 4.36 -24.84 2.28
C LEU A 203 5.66 -24.15 1.88
N ASP A 204 5.54 -23.09 1.07
CA ASP A 204 6.67 -22.25 0.67
C ASP A 204 6.74 -20.98 1.54
N LEU A 205 5.58 -20.42 1.89
CA LEU A 205 5.44 -19.15 2.61
C LEU A 205 4.33 -19.23 3.66
N VAL A 206 4.60 -18.71 4.86
CA VAL A 206 3.63 -18.52 5.94
C VAL A 206 3.49 -17.02 6.22
N ILE A 207 2.26 -16.53 6.19
CA ILE A 207 1.92 -15.12 6.45
C ILE A 207 1.09 -15.06 7.74
N THR A 208 1.59 -14.42 8.78
CA THR A 208 0.81 -14.16 10.00
C THR A 208 0.09 -12.82 9.89
N VAL A 209 -1.23 -12.80 10.12
CA VAL A 209 -2.06 -11.56 10.00
C VAL A 209 -2.61 -11.06 11.34
N CYS A 210 -2.19 -11.67 12.45
CA CYS A 210 -2.51 -11.26 13.80
C CYS A 210 -1.24 -11.25 14.65
N ASP A 211 -1.11 -10.24 15.51
CA ASP A 211 0.07 -10.05 16.36
C ASP A 211 0.27 -11.23 17.32
N ASP A 212 -0.80 -11.71 17.95
CA ASP A 212 -0.79 -12.91 18.81
C ASP A 212 -0.24 -14.14 18.08
N ALA A 213 -0.69 -14.38 16.84
CA ALA A 213 -0.26 -15.52 16.03
C ALA A 213 1.20 -15.38 15.57
N ALA A 214 1.74 -14.17 15.54
CA ALA A 214 3.16 -13.92 15.29
C ALA A 214 4.03 -14.12 16.55
N GLU A 215 3.43 -14.03 17.75
CA GLU A 215 4.08 -14.15 19.06
C GLU A 215 4.06 -15.57 19.63
N GLU A 216 3.03 -16.36 19.31
CA GLU A 216 2.99 -17.77 19.66
C GLU A 216 4.20 -18.47 19.02
N THR A 217 4.83 -19.40 19.76
CA THR A 217 5.92 -20.25 19.24
C THR A 217 5.37 -21.10 18.11
N CYS A 218 5.36 -20.51 16.92
CA CYS A 218 4.82 -21.12 15.73
C CYS A 218 5.59 -22.43 15.49
N PRO A 219 4.91 -23.58 15.41
CA PRO A 219 5.60 -24.85 15.31
C PRO A 219 6.45 -24.91 14.05
N ALA A 220 7.50 -25.72 14.06
CA ALA A 220 8.33 -25.93 12.87
C ALA A 220 7.51 -26.64 11.79
N PHE A 221 6.97 -25.87 10.83
CA PHE A 221 6.32 -26.44 9.66
C PHE A 221 7.32 -27.32 8.88
N PRO A 222 6.89 -28.50 8.39
CA PRO A 222 7.69 -29.31 7.48
C PRO A 222 8.19 -28.48 6.30
N GLY A 223 9.48 -28.61 5.96
CA GLY A 223 10.10 -27.88 4.84
C GLY A 223 10.67 -26.49 5.17
N VAL A 224 10.48 -25.99 6.39
CA VAL A 224 10.99 -24.68 6.85
C VAL A 224 10.56 -23.53 5.91
N PRO A 225 9.23 -23.29 5.77
CA PRO A 225 8.73 -22.21 4.94
C PRO A 225 9.24 -20.86 5.42
N MET A 226 9.35 -19.93 4.48
CA MET A 226 9.61 -18.53 4.81
C MET A 226 8.44 -17.96 5.64
N ARG A 227 8.74 -17.04 6.56
CA ARG A 227 7.72 -16.45 7.44
C ARG A 227 7.75 -14.93 7.34
N VAL A 228 6.57 -14.34 7.15
CA VAL A 228 6.39 -12.88 7.15
C VAL A 228 5.15 -12.51 7.94
N HIS A 229 5.08 -11.26 8.39
CA HIS A 229 3.99 -10.75 9.22
C HIS A 229 3.31 -9.55 8.57
N TRP A 230 2.01 -9.66 8.33
CA TRP A 230 1.14 -8.63 7.78
C TRP A 230 0.04 -8.33 8.81
N GLY A 231 0.44 -7.85 9.98
CA GLY A 231 -0.46 -7.59 11.10
C GLY A 231 -1.51 -6.55 10.75
N LEU A 232 -2.76 -6.90 11.05
CA LEU A 232 -3.93 -6.06 10.82
C LEU A 232 -4.84 -6.13 12.05
N ASP A 233 -5.45 -5.00 12.38
CA ASP A 233 -6.47 -4.93 13.43
C ASP A 233 -7.59 -5.95 13.19
N ASP A 234 -8.09 -6.55 14.27
CA ASP A 234 -9.20 -7.49 14.16
C ASP A 234 -10.52 -6.74 13.91
N PRO A 235 -11.14 -6.87 12.71
CA PRO A 235 -12.41 -6.21 12.45
C PRO A 235 -13.55 -6.73 13.34
N ALA A 236 -13.41 -7.94 13.91
CA ALA A 236 -14.40 -8.49 14.84
C ALA A 236 -14.36 -7.84 16.22
N SER A 237 -13.27 -7.15 16.58
CA SER A 237 -13.13 -6.45 17.87
C SER A 237 -13.87 -5.10 17.91
N VAL A 238 -14.24 -4.56 16.74
CA VAL A 238 -14.94 -3.27 16.62
C VAL A 238 -16.34 -3.36 17.24
N ALA A 239 -16.55 -2.57 18.29
CA ALA A 239 -17.84 -2.42 18.96
C ALA A 239 -18.75 -1.43 18.20
N GLY A 240 -20.05 -1.48 18.51
CA GLY A 240 -21.03 -0.51 18.00
C GLY A 240 -21.99 -1.08 16.94
N PRO A 241 -22.67 -0.19 16.18
CA PRO A 241 -23.73 -0.56 15.23
C PRO A 241 -23.24 -1.51 14.14
N GLN A 242 -24.15 -2.28 13.56
CA GLN A 242 -23.85 -3.21 12.46
C GLN A 242 -23.12 -2.54 11.29
N ALA A 243 -23.46 -1.29 10.97
CA ALA A 243 -22.82 -0.51 9.91
C ALA A 243 -21.33 -0.25 10.21
N ALA A 244 -20.98 0.08 11.46
CA ALA A 244 -19.59 0.30 11.86
C ALA A 244 -18.77 -0.99 11.76
N LYS A 245 -19.36 -2.12 12.21
CA LYS A 245 -18.74 -3.44 12.04
C LYS A 245 -18.51 -3.78 10.57
N ARG A 246 -19.51 -3.60 9.71
CA ARG A 246 -19.37 -3.83 8.26
C ARG A 246 -18.28 -2.95 7.64
N ALA A 247 -18.18 -1.68 8.04
CA ALA A 247 -17.13 -0.79 7.58
C ALA A 247 -15.74 -1.27 7.99
N ALA A 248 -15.57 -1.78 9.22
CA ALA A 248 -14.32 -2.36 9.68
C ALA A 248 -13.90 -3.58 8.86
N PHE A 249 -14.82 -4.52 8.60
CA PHE A 249 -14.55 -5.68 7.73
C PHE A 249 -14.14 -5.25 6.32
N LEU A 250 -14.84 -4.26 5.73
CA LEU A 250 -14.49 -3.72 4.42
C LEU A 250 -13.11 -3.05 4.41
N GLN A 251 -12.76 -2.34 5.48
CA GLN A 251 -11.45 -1.71 5.60
C GLN A 251 -10.34 -2.77 5.68
N SER A 252 -10.47 -3.75 6.58
CA SER A 252 -9.50 -4.86 6.68
C SER A 252 -9.38 -5.64 5.37
N TYR A 253 -10.48 -5.83 4.62
CA TYR A 253 -10.43 -6.43 3.29
C TYR A 253 -9.60 -5.58 2.31
N ARG A 254 -9.79 -4.26 2.28
CA ARG A 254 -9.03 -3.36 1.40
C ARG A 254 -7.54 -3.40 1.72
N ASP A 255 -7.20 -3.37 3.00
CA ASP A 255 -5.82 -3.39 3.46
C ASP A 255 -5.15 -4.74 3.14
N LEU A 256 -5.87 -5.86 3.28
CA LEU A 256 -5.40 -7.18 2.82
C LEU A 256 -5.25 -7.23 1.29
N ALA A 257 -6.24 -6.75 0.56
CA ALA A 257 -6.23 -6.79 -0.90
C ALA A 257 -5.08 -5.97 -1.47
N ALA A 258 -4.80 -4.78 -0.93
CA ALA A 258 -3.65 -3.99 -1.33
C ALA A 258 -2.32 -4.75 -1.14
N ARG A 259 -2.15 -5.42 0.01
CA ARG A 259 -0.95 -6.24 0.28
C ARG A 259 -0.83 -7.43 -0.67
N VAL A 260 -1.94 -8.14 -0.90
CA VAL A 260 -1.97 -9.27 -1.84
C VAL A 260 -1.66 -8.80 -3.25
N THR A 261 -2.25 -7.68 -3.69
CA THR A 261 -1.96 -7.09 -5.01
C THR A 261 -0.46 -6.78 -5.15
N ALA A 262 0.17 -6.16 -4.16
CA ALA A 262 1.62 -5.92 -4.19
C ALA A 262 2.40 -7.25 -4.29
N PHE A 263 2.02 -8.24 -3.49
CA PHE A 263 2.67 -9.56 -3.46
C PHE A 263 2.56 -10.32 -4.80
N VAL A 264 1.38 -10.41 -5.41
CA VAL A 264 1.19 -11.15 -6.68
C VAL A 264 1.89 -10.49 -7.88
N ASN A 265 2.39 -9.27 -7.70
CA ASN A 265 3.20 -8.56 -8.68
C ASN A 265 4.72 -8.79 -8.52
N LEU A 266 5.15 -9.48 -7.46
CA LEU A 266 6.55 -9.87 -7.30
C LEU A 266 6.93 -11.02 -8.25
N PRO A 267 8.19 -11.09 -8.70
CA PRO A 267 8.69 -12.13 -9.60
C PRO A 267 9.11 -13.40 -8.82
N PHE A 268 8.21 -13.95 -8.00
CA PHE A 268 8.52 -15.07 -7.11
C PHE A 268 8.80 -16.41 -7.81
N GLU A 269 8.51 -16.53 -9.12
CA GLU A 269 8.92 -17.67 -9.94
C GLU A 269 10.35 -17.56 -10.47
N GLU A 270 10.87 -16.33 -10.58
CA GLU A 270 12.18 -16.06 -11.18
C GLU A 270 13.28 -16.02 -10.13
N MET A 271 12.93 -15.80 -8.86
CA MET A 271 13.89 -15.67 -7.76
C MET A 271 13.41 -16.33 -6.47
N PRO A 272 14.33 -16.83 -5.62
CA PRO A 272 13.96 -17.50 -4.40
C PRO A 272 13.33 -16.51 -3.40
N LEU A 273 12.31 -16.97 -2.68
CA LEU A 273 11.56 -16.18 -1.69
C LEU A 273 12.45 -15.43 -0.68
N ARG A 274 13.60 -15.99 -0.28
CA ARG A 274 14.57 -15.33 0.63
C ARG A 274 15.06 -13.98 0.10
N GLU A 275 15.19 -13.82 -1.22
CA GLU A 275 15.63 -12.57 -1.83
C GLU A 275 14.50 -11.54 -1.89
N LEU A 276 13.25 -12.00 -1.78
CA LEU A 276 12.05 -11.18 -1.68
C LEU A 276 11.70 -10.82 -0.23
N GLU A 277 12.41 -11.33 0.78
CA GLU A 277 12.15 -11.08 2.21
C GLU A 277 12.03 -9.61 2.58
N PRO A 278 12.95 -8.73 2.15
CA PRO A 278 12.84 -7.32 2.49
C PRO A 278 11.55 -6.69 1.93
N VAL A 279 11.16 -7.09 0.71
CA VAL A 279 9.96 -6.58 0.03
C VAL A 279 8.68 -7.14 0.66
N LEU A 280 8.64 -8.44 0.95
CA LEU A 280 7.49 -9.06 1.63
C LEU A 280 7.28 -8.49 3.04
N THR A 281 8.36 -8.12 3.72
CA THR A 281 8.31 -7.44 5.01
C THR A 281 7.81 -6.00 4.86
N ALA A 282 8.26 -5.27 3.83
CA ALA A 282 7.77 -3.92 3.53
C ALA A 282 6.26 -3.92 3.20
N ILE A 283 5.77 -4.93 2.48
CA ILE A 283 4.33 -5.12 2.22
C ILE A 283 3.53 -5.22 3.54
N GLY A 284 4.11 -5.84 4.57
CA GLY A 284 3.48 -5.91 5.90
C GLY A 284 3.19 -4.53 6.52
N ARG A 285 3.97 -3.52 6.16
CA ARG A 285 3.94 -2.15 6.70
C ARG A 285 3.09 -1.17 5.89
N MET A 286 2.42 -1.65 4.84
CA MET A 286 1.44 -0.85 4.12
C MET A 286 0.31 -0.38 5.04
N ASP A 287 -0.50 0.58 4.59
CA ASP A 287 -1.58 1.17 5.36
C ASP A 287 -2.44 0.12 6.12
N GLY A 288 -2.88 0.50 7.33
CA GLY A 288 -3.61 -0.38 8.25
C GLY A 288 -2.75 -1.38 9.02
N ALA A 289 -1.41 -1.28 8.93
CA ALA A 289 -0.49 -2.12 9.70
C ALA A 289 -0.61 -1.88 11.21
N THR A 290 -0.50 -2.97 12.00
CA THR A 290 -0.38 -2.88 13.46
C THR A 290 0.97 -2.29 13.87
N ASP A 291 1.05 -1.70 15.07
CA ASP A 291 2.30 -1.15 15.62
C ASP A 291 3.44 -2.18 15.58
N LYS A 292 3.13 -3.46 15.84
CA LYS A 292 4.08 -4.57 15.76
C LYS A 292 4.66 -4.79 14.36
N SER A 293 3.83 -4.67 13.33
CA SER A 293 4.28 -4.79 11.93
C SER A 293 5.24 -3.64 11.56
N LEU A 294 5.06 -2.48 12.16
CA LEU A 294 5.93 -1.32 12.01
C LEU A 294 7.26 -1.48 12.78
N GLU A 295 7.24 -2.14 13.95
CA GLU A 295 8.40 -2.35 14.83
C GLU A 295 9.39 -3.44 14.38
N GLN A 296 8.97 -4.45 13.61
CA GLN A 296 9.84 -5.52 13.07
C GLN A 296 10.91 -5.03 12.06
N ALA A 297 11.16 -3.73 12.02
CA ALA A 297 12.06 -3.00 11.11
C ALA A 297 13.31 -2.42 11.77
N ALA A 298 13.31 -2.29 13.10
CA ALA A 298 14.35 -1.62 13.88
C ALA A 298 15.38 -2.62 14.40
#